data_AF-A0A960D0I2-F1
#
_entry.id   AF-A0A960D0I2-F1
#
_cell.length_a   1.000
_cell.length_b   1.000
_cell.length_c   1.000
_cell.angle_alpha   90.00
_cell.angle_beta   90.00
_cell.angle_gamma   90.00
#
_symmetry.space_group_name_H-M   'P 1'
#
loop_
_entity.id
_entity.type
_entity.pdbx_description
1 polymer ?
#
loop_
_entity_poly.entity_id
_entity_poly.type
_entity_poly.pdbx_seq_one_letter_code
_entity_poly.pdbx_strand_id
1 'polypeptide(L)'
;YGVTDVAATGTGSGTTIRVSPLALPDSAQLRLKRVYPGAGYRATTATVQVPIPREGSGIGAPRIRDLALVQMVADLLLALDGKPQAEADITTFTATTGAGTGDGR
;
A
#
# COMPACT_ATOMS: atom_id res chain seq x y z
N TYR A 1 -2.11 -11.01 -9.25
CA TYR A 1 -1.32 -9.78 -9.06
C TYR A 1 0.08 -9.82 -9.65
N GLY A 2 0.80 -10.95 -9.74
CA GLY A 2 2.11 -11.02 -10.45
C GLY A 2 3.25 -10.17 -9.85
N VAL A 3 2.96 -9.40 -8.80
CA VAL A 3 3.91 -8.61 -8.02
C VAL A 3 4.86 -9.55 -7.31
N THR A 4 6.15 -9.36 -7.52
CA THR A 4 7.19 -10.09 -6.78
C THR A 4 7.74 -9.27 -5.63
N ASP A 5 7.71 -7.93 -5.76
CA ASP A 5 8.38 -7.03 -4.84
C ASP A 5 7.56 -5.75 -4.57
N VAL A 6 7.48 -5.40 -3.28
CA VAL A 6 6.98 -4.11 -2.78
C VAL A 6 8.05 -3.51 -1.89
N ALA A 7 8.53 -2.32 -2.24
CA ALA A 7 9.60 -1.64 -1.49
C ALA A 7 9.20 -0.20 -1.17
N ALA A 8 9.37 0.21 0.09
CA ALA A 8 9.34 1.61 0.48
C ALA A 8 10.70 2.25 0.13
N THR A 9 10.71 3.17 -0.83
CA THR A 9 11.90 3.87 -1.33
C THR A 9 11.92 5.33 -0.87
N GLY A 10 13.10 5.85 -0.55
CA GLY A 10 13.31 7.24 -0.11
C GLY A 10 13.98 7.36 1.26
N THR A 11 14.39 8.57 1.65
CA THR A 11 15.14 8.81 2.89
C THR A 11 14.25 8.72 4.13
N GLY A 12 14.70 8.02 5.18
CA GLY A 12 13.95 7.86 6.43
C GLY A 12 12.86 6.79 6.33
N SER A 13 11.61 7.13 6.64
CA SER A 13 10.45 6.22 6.62
C SER A 13 10.02 5.69 5.23
N GLY A 14 10.83 5.89 4.19
CA GLY A 14 10.41 5.81 2.80
C GLY A 14 9.50 6.98 2.42
N THR A 15 9.70 7.58 1.24
CA THR A 15 8.85 8.69 0.75
C THR A 15 7.86 8.22 -0.31
N THR A 16 8.18 7.12 -0.99
CA THR A 16 7.40 6.52 -2.06
C THR A 16 7.39 5.00 -1.93
N ILE A 17 6.29 4.33 -2.30
CA ILE A 17 6.22 2.88 -2.45
C ILE A 17 6.48 2.56 -3.92
N ARG A 18 7.39 1.63 -4.18
CA ARG A 18 7.60 1.02 -5.48
C ARG A 18 7.05 -0.40 -5.49
N VAL A 19 6.24 -0.71 -6.50
CA VAL A 19 5.72 -2.06 -6.75
C VAL A 19 6.26 -2.56 -8.08
N SER A 20 6.83 -3.77 -8.10
CA SER A 20 7.49 -4.37 -9.28
C SER A 20 7.41 -5.90 -9.28
N PRO A 21 7.38 -6.55 -10.45
CA PRO A 21 6.81 -6.06 -11.70
C PRO A 21 5.28 -6.06 -11.59
N LEU A 22 4.65 -4.99 -12.07
CA LEU A 22 3.20 -4.88 -12.19
C LEU A 22 2.90 -4.31 -13.58
N ALA A 23 2.49 -5.17 -14.51
CA ALA A 23 2.11 -4.76 -15.86
C ALA A 23 0.70 -4.19 -15.82
N LEU A 24 0.58 -2.86 -15.78
CA LEU A 24 -0.73 -2.20 -15.77
C LEU A 24 -1.22 -1.90 -17.20
N PRO A 25 -2.48 -2.25 -17.52
CA PRO A 25 -3.15 -1.69 -18.70
C PRO A 25 -3.33 -0.17 -18.52
N ASP A 26 -3.40 0.57 -19.63
CA ASP A 26 -3.50 2.03 -19.63
C ASP A 26 -4.71 2.56 -18.83
N SER A 27 -5.82 1.81 -18.84
CA SER A 27 -7.01 2.10 -18.03
C SER A 27 -6.72 2.13 -16.51
N ALA A 28 -5.87 1.23 -16.04
CA ALA A 28 -5.45 1.18 -14.64
C ALA A 28 -4.43 2.29 -14.32
N GLN A 29 -3.59 2.69 -15.28
CA GLN A 29 -2.69 3.85 -15.13
C GLN A 29 -3.46 5.15 -14.98
N LEU A 30 -4.53 5.33 -15.76
CA LEU A 30 -5.38 6.51 -15.69
C LEU A 30 -6.15 6.56 -14.37
N ARG A 31 -6.64 5.41 -13.90
CA ARG A 31 -7.29 5.28 -12.58
C ARG A 31 -6.32 5.58 -11.44
N LEU A 32 -5.09 5.07 -11.52
CA LEU A 32 -4.03 5.36 -10.56
C LEU A 32 -3.78 6.86 -10.43
N LYS A 33 -3.65 7.58 -11.54
CA LYS A 33 -3.46 9.04 -11.53
C LYS A 33 -4.68 9.81 -10.99
N ARG A 34 -5.88 9.26 -11.12
CA ARG A 34 -7.11 9.86 -10.56
C ARG A 34 -7.20 9.66 -9.04
N VAL A 35 -6.87 8.49 -8.53
CA VAL A 35 -6.98 8.15 -7.09
C VAL A 35 -5.79 8.70 -6.32
N TYR A 36 -4.58 8.63 -6.89
CA TYR A 36 -3.34 9.07 -6.24
C TYR A 36 -2.65 10.15 -7.09
N PRO A 37 -2.99 11.43 -6.90
CA PRO A 37 -2.33 12.55 -7.59
C PRO A 37 -0.87 12.64 -7.11
N GLY A 38 0.05 12.11 -7.92
CA GLY A 38 1.47 11.98 -7.57
C GLY A 38 2.03 10.57 -7.80
N ALA A 39 1.17 9.59 -8.09
CA ALA A 39 1.59 8.28 -8.52
C ALA A 39 2.15 8.32 -9.96
N GLY A 40 3.25 7.60 -10.18
CA GLY A 40 3.89 7.42 -11.46
C GLY A 40 3.89 5.95 -11.87
N TYR A 41 3.67 5.69 -13.15
CA TYR A 41 3.89 4.38 -13.75
C TYR A 41 5.02 4.45 -14.77
N ARG A 42 5.96 3.51 -14.69
CA ARG A 42 7.05 3.38 -15.65
C ARG A 42 6.88 2.07 -16.41
N ALA A 43 6.33 2.18 -17.61
CA ALA A 43 6.01 1.03 -18.47
C ALA A 43 7.23 0.20 -18.88
N THR A 44 8.38 0.84 -19.07
CA THR A 44 9.63 0.15 -19.48
C THR A 44 10.15 -0.86 -18.46
N THR A 45 9.83 -0.68 -17.18
CA THR A 45 10.18 -1.63 -16.10
C THR A 45 8.96 -2.28 -15.46
N ALA A 46 7.75 -1.99 -15.96
CA ALA A 46 6.49 -2.36 -15.32
C ALA A 46 6.48 -2.01 -13.81
N THR A 47 6.91 -0.81 -13.45
CA THR A 47 7.00 -0.39 -12.04
C THR A 47 6.02 0.73 -11.74
N VAL A 48 5.28 0.58 -10.65
CA VAL A 48 4.43 1.64 -10.08
C VAL A 48 5.17 2.31 -8.93
N GLN A 49 5.12 3.63 -8.87
CA GLN A 49 5.63 4.44 -7.76
C GLN A 49 4.49 5.29 -7.20
N VAL A 50 4.22 5.20 -5.91
CA VAL A 50 3.14 5.96 -5.24
C VAL A 50 3.70 6.68 -4.02
N PRO A 51 3.46 7.99 -3.84
CA PRO A 51 3.90 8.69 -2.63
C PRO A 51 3.18 8.17 -1.39
N ILE A 52 3.93 7.95 -0.31
CA ILE A 52 3.35 7.50 0.97
C ILE A 52 2.67 8.71 1.64
N PRO A 53 1.35 8.65 1.92
CA PRO A 53 0.64 9.72 2.60
C PRO A 53 1.12 9.88 4.05
N ARG A 54 0.83 11.05 4.62
CA ARG A 54 1.20 11.37 6.02
C ARG A 54 0.06 10.96 6.95
N GLU A 55 0.39 10.50 8.16
CA GLU A 55 -0.59 10.07 9.18
C GLU A 55 -1.39 11.22 9.78
N GLY A 56 -0.93 12.47 9.61
CA GLY A 56 -1.57 13.64 10.20
C GLY A 56 -1.70 14.82 9.25
N SER A 57 -2.61 15.73 9.60
CA SER A 57 -2.91 16.97 8.86
C SER A 57 -1.83 18.06 9.00
N GLY A 58 -0.71 17.77 9.67
CA GLY A 58 0.37 18.72 9.93
C GLY A 58 1.48 18.71 8.87
N ILE A 59 2.00 19.90 8.54
CA ILE A 59 3.24 20.05 7.77
C ILE A 59 4.38 19.47 8.62
N GLY A 60 4.83 18.24 8.30
CA GLY A 60 5.84 17.51 9.08
C GLY A 60 5.30 16.29 9.84
N ALA A 61 4.01 15.95 9.70
CA ALA A 61 3.47 14.72 10.29
C ALA A 61 4.23 13.47 9.79
N PRO A 62 4.44 12.48 10.68
CA PRO A 62 5.08 11.22 10.30
C PRO A 62 4.30 10.54 9.17
N ARG A 63 5.03 9.78 8.35
CA ARG A 63 4.43 8.97 7.28
C ARG A 63 3.81 7.71 7.88
N ILE A 64 2.77 7.20 7.23
CA ILE A 64 2.13 5.95 7.62
C ILE A 64 3.16 4.81 7.74
N ARG A 65 3.07 4.03 8.81
CA ARG A 65 3.95 2.90 9.09
C ARG A 65 3.15 1.67 9.50
N ASP A 66 3.86 0.54 9.59
CA ASP A 66 3.33 -0.74 10.06
C ASP A 66 2.03 -1.12 9.34
N LEU A 67 0.95 -1.37 10.08
CA LEU A 67 -0.34 -1.80 9.53
C LEU A 67 -0.97 -0.75 8.62
N ALA A 68 -0.84 0.54 8.92
CA ALA A 68 -1.38 1.60 8.07
C ALA A 68 -0.70 1.61 6.69
N LEU A 69 0.61 1.34 6.64
CA LEU A 69 1.35 1.20 5.39
C LEU A 69 0.87 -0.02 4.59
N VAL A 70 0.68 -1.16 5.24
CA VAL A 70 0.19 -2.37 4.57
C VAL A 70 -1.24 -2.16 4.04
N GLN A 71 -2.10 -1.49 4.81
CA GLN A 71 -3.47 -1.15 4.39
C GLN A 71 -3.46 -0.29 3.12
N MET A 72 -2.60 0.73 3.06
CA MET A 72 -2.44 1.55 1.85
C MET A 72 -1.98 0.71 0.64
N VAL A 73 -1.07 -0.24 0.82
CA VAL A 73 -0.63 -1.11 -0.27
C VAL A 73 -1.77 -2.00 -0.77
N ALA A 74 -2.58 -2.55 0.14
CA ALA A 74 -3.75 -3.33 -0.24
C ALA A 74 -4.77 -2.48 -0.99
N ASP A 75 -5.10 -1.29 -0.47
CA ASP A 75 -6.00 -0.33 -1.09
C ASP A 75 -5.52 0.05 -2.50
N LEU A 76 -4.21 0.25 -2.67
CA LEU A 76 -3.59 0.52 -3.96
C LEU A 76 -3.82 -0.62 -4.94
N LEU A 77 -3.51 -1.86 -4.55
CA LEU A 77 -3.69 -3.04 -5.41
C LEU A 77 -5.15 -3.25 -5.80
N LEU A 78 -6.07 -2.96 -4.87
CA LEU A 78 -7.51 -3.09 -5.06
C LEU A 78 -8.05 -1.99 -6.00
N ALA A 79 -7.59 -0.76 -5.83
CA ALA A 79 -7.90 0.36 -6.72
C ALA A 79 -7.39 0.14 -8.14
N LEU A 80 -6.23 -0.51 -8.30
CA LEU A 80 -5.67 -0.87 -9.62
C LEU A 80 -6.48 -1.97 -10.32
N ASP A 81 -7.02 -2.92 -9.56
CA ASP A 81 -7.91 -3.98 -10.07
C ASP A 81 -9.34 -3.46 -10.31
N GLY A 82 -9.63 -2.24 -9.85
CA GLY A 82 -10.93 -1.61 -9.94
C GLY A 82 -11.98 -2.17 -9.01
N LYS A 83 -11.55 -2.89 -7.97
CA LYS A 83 -12.36 -3.39 -6.87
C LYS A 83 -12.54 -2.32 -5.79
N PRO A 84 -13.64 -2.38 -5.00
CA PRO A 84 -13.86 -1.43 -3.92
C PRO A 84 -12.80 -1.58 -2.83
N GLN A 85 -12.24 -0.46 -2.34
CA GLN A 85 -11.18 -0.45 -1.31
C GLN A 85 -11.55 -1.19 0.00
N ALA A 86 -12.84 -1.40 0.25
CA ALA A 86 -13.35 -2.08 1.44
C ALA A 86 -13.16 -3.61 1.47
N GLU A 87 -12.63 -4.23 0.41
CA GLU A 87 -12.51 -5.70 0.35
C GLU A 87 -11.27 -6.25 1.07
N ALA A 88 -10.30 -5.42 1.43
CA ALA A 88 -9.08 -5.84 2.12
C ALA A 88 -8.95 -5.16 3.49
N ASP A 89 -9.54 -5.73 4.54
CA ASP A 89 -9.33 -5.28 5.91
C ASP A 89 -8.20 -6.09 6.57
N ILE A 90 -7.04 -5.45 6.75
CA ILE A 90 -5.83 -6.10 7.27
C ILE A 90 -5.85 -6.22 8.80
N THR A 91 -6.73 -5.47 9.48
CA THR A 91 -6.86 -5.57 10.95
C THR A 91 -7.47 -6.90 11.40
N THR A 92 -8.13 -7.64 10.50
CA THR A 92 -8.69 -8.96 10.78
C THR A 92 -7.63 -10.02 11.14
N PHE A 93 -6.38 -9.85 10.70
CA PHE A 93 -5.29 -10.80 10.97
C PHE A 93 -4.59 -10.59 12.32
N THR A 94 -4.81 -9.46 13.01
CA THR A 94 -4.20 -9.19 14.32
C THR A 94 -4.92 -9.89 15.47
N ALA A 95 -6.16 -10.36 15.25
CA ALA A 95 -6.98 -11.00 16.28
C ALA A 95 -6.54 -12.42 16.69
N THR A 96 -5.66 -13.09 15.93
CA THR A 96 -5.28 -14.49 16.21
C THR A 96 -4.07 -14.64 17.14
N THR A 97 -3.31 -13.58 17.41
CA THR A 97 -2.17 -13.66 18.35
C THR A 97 -2.56 -13.11 19.72
N GLY A 98 -3.29 -13.90 20.52
CA GLY A 98 -3.67 -13.48 21.88
C GLY A 98 -4.59 -14.40 22.68
N ALA A 99 -4.94 -15.59 22.21
CA ALA A 99 -5.77 -16.54 22.96
C ALA A 99 -5.06 -17.89 23.06
N GLY A 100 -4.00 -17.94 23.85
CA GLY A 100 -3.21 -19.15 24.08
C GLY A 100 -2.59 -19.15 25.47
N THR A 101 -3.32 -19.74 26.42
CA THR A 101 -2.79 -20.45 27.60
C THR A 101 -2.27 -19.60 28.77
N GLY A 102 -3.02 -19.63 29.87
CA GLY A 102 -2.55 -19.21 31.18
C GLY A 102 -3.56 -19.30 32.32
N ASP A 103 -4.52 -20.24 32.28
CA ASP A 103 -5.29 -20.63 33.46
C ASP A 103 -5.01 -22.13 33.72
N GLY A 104 -4.47 -22.45 34.89
CA GLY A 104 -4.22 -23.84 35.28
C GLY A 104 -2.94 -24.10 36.08
N ARG A 105 -2.74 -23.43 37.22
CA ARG A 105 -2.45 -24.04 38.54
C ARG A 105 -2.13 -23.00 39.59
#